data_AF-A0A1I4RS97-F1
#
_entry.id   AF-A0A1I4RS97-F1
#
_cell.length_a   1.000
_cell.length_b   1.000
_cell.length_c   1.000
_cell.angle_alpha   90.00
_cell.angle_beta   90.00
_cell.angle_gamma   90.00
#
_symmetry.space_group_name_H-M   'P 1'
#
loop_
_entity.id
_entity.type
_entity.pdbx_description
1 polymer ?
#
loop_
_entity_poly.entity_id
_entity_poly.type
_entity_poly.pdbx_seq_one_letter_code
_entity_poly.pdbx_strand_id
1 'polypeptide(L)'
;MKGLKKIALATAVAAVPFAAQAELRAIDDAAMGDVTGQSGITVELSAEVSVGEIAYQDDGFLAITGVTIGGAAPGTALDDVKVYIDVAGTGGIADTGAQAMGSQYLTGAAAASGGVVAWSDTNPGRDTMPTVQDGDLVIGLRSVSGMPIDYGVSVGSVSLAKSTSTVGDLASTAGTTLVSNMNITGLLGPIDIVIQEDTSVMNINAYFNAQGTLNADFVGTYLDFELHNRRGADTNNLNIGGGAVDTSFAHAQVDIGLATNAAGEDALAFNVNNFSGDLDLTNIRMGNAANPSIGNVYMTDVAVNAQMTVYGH
;
A
#
# COMPACT_ATOMS: atom_id res chain seq x y z
N MET A 1 9.30 49.43 -72.56
CA MET A 1 8.83 48.79 -71.30
C MET A 1 9.08 47.27 -71.29
N LYS A 2 10.35 46.81 -71.20
CA LYS A 2 10.66 45.36 -71.05
C LYS A 2 11.68 45.03 -69.92
N GLY A 3 12.29 46.03 -69.29
CA GLY A 3 13.24 45.85 -68.17
C GLY A 3 12.61 45.94 -66.77
N LEU A 4 11.66 46.85 -66.56
CA LEU A 4 11.09 47.10 -65.23
C LEU A 4 10.30 45.91 -64.62
N LYS A 5 9.69 45.06 -65.46
CA LYS A 5 8.92 43.90 -64.97
C LYS A 5 9.81 42.76 -64.43
N LYS A 6 11.06 42.66 -64.87
CA LYS A 6 12.01 41.64 -64.41
C LYS A 6 12.69 42.04 -63.09
N ILE A 7 12.90 43.35 -62.90
CA ILE A 7 13.46 43.89 -61.65
C ILE A 7 12.45 43.75 -60.51
N ALA A 8 11.18 44.11 -60.72
CA ALA A 8 10.15 44.01 -59.68
C ALA A 8 9.88 42.57 -59.21
N LEU A 9 10.01 41.58 -60.09
CA LEU A 9 9.84 40.16 -59.74
C LEU A 9 11.05 39.61 -58.97
N ALA A 10 12.28 40.04 -59.30
CA ALA A 10 13.48 39.70 -58.56
C ALA A 10 13.48 40.30 -57.14
N THR A 11 12.92 41.50 -56.96
CA THR A 11 12.76 42.11 -55.63
C THR A 11 11.67 41.40 -54.80
N ALA A 12 10.61 40.88 -55.44
CA ALA A 12 9.56 40.14 -54.75
C ALA A 12 10.01 38.72 -54.31
N VAL A 13 10.87 38.06 -55.08
CA VAL A 13 11.43 36.74 -54.74
C VAL A 13 12.56 36.85 -53.70
N ALA A 14 13.30 37.97 -53.66
CA ALA A 14 14.29 38.24 -52.62
C ALA A 14 13.68 38.65 -51.26
N ALA A 15 12.40 39.03 -51.23
CA ALA A 15 11.71 39.49 -50.01
C ALA A 15 11.00 38.37 -49.23
N VAL A 16 11.01 37.13 -49.72
CA VAL A 16 10.31 35.99 -49.10
C VAL A 16 11.25 34.78 -49.19
N PRO A 17 12.11 34.48 -48.18
CA PRO A 17 11.71 34.25 -46.79
C PRO A 17 12.81 34.59 -45.75
N PHE A 18 12.67 35.70 -45.01
CA PHE A 18 13.43 35.90 -43.76
C PHE A 18 12.55 35.96 -42.51
N ALA A 19 11.22 35.88 -42.66
CA ALA A 19 10.28 35.77 -41.55
C ALA A 19 10.08 34.33 -41.03
N ALA A 20 10.83 33.37 -41.58
CA ALA A 20 10.89 32.00 -41.09
C ALA A 20 12.36 31.63 -40.80
N GLN A 21 13.10 32.53 -40.14
CA GLN A 21 14.14 32.05 -39.27
C GLN A 21 13.40 31.40 -38.09
N ALA A 22 13.37 30.08 -38.06
CA ALA A 22 13.29 29.40 -36.78
C ALA A 22 14.51 29.89 -36.01
N GLU A 23 14.31 30.92 -35.18
CA GLU A 23 15.30 31.40 -34.25
C GLU A 23 15.60 30.20 -33.36
N LEU A 24 16.74 29.55 -33.60
CA LEU A 24 17.26 28.54 -32.69
C LEU A 24 17.60 29.30 -31.41
N ARG A 25 16.61 29.40 -30.52
CA ARG A 25 16.80 29.89 -29.16
C ARG A 25 17.66 28.84 -28.47
N ALA A 26 18.96 29.08 -28.45
CA ALA A 26 19.88 28.27 -27.65
C ALA A 26 19.33 28.29 -26.23
N ILE A 27 18.93 27.12 -25.75
CA ILE A 27 18.52 26.97 -24.36
C ILE A 27 19.76 27.29 -23.53
N ASP A 28 19.68 28.32 -22.70
CA ASP A 28 20.72 28.67 -21.73
C ASP A 28 20.92 27.49 -20.79
N ASP A 29 22.15 27.19 -20.37
CA ASP A 29 22.41 26.11 -19.42
C ASP A 29 21.65 26.33 -18.10
N ALA A 30 21.30 27.59 -17.76
CA ALA A 30 20.38 27.90 -16.67
C ALA A 30 18.94 27.42 -16.94
N ALA A 31 18.45 27.55 -18.17
CA ALA A 31 17.14 27.05 -18.59
C ALA A 31 17.13 25.52 -18.84
N MET A 32 18.30 24.89 -19.07
CA MET A 32 18.47 23.43 -18.99
C MET A 32 18.75 22.93 -17.57
N GLY A 33 19.21 23.79 -16.66
CA GLY A 33 19.36 23.52 -15.23
C GLY A 33 18.03 23.47 -14.50
N ASP A 34 17.04 24.23 -14.97
CA ASP A 34 15.63 24.13 -14.58
C ASP A 34 14.94 22.87 -15.12
N VAL A 35 15.54 22.17 -16.11
CA VAL A 35 15.16 20.81 -16.48
C VAL A 35 15.89 19.85 -15.54
N THR A 36 15.59 19.95 -14.25
CA THR A 36 15.93 18.87 -13.32
C THR A 36 15.15 17.63 -13.74
N GLY A 37 15.85 16.49 -13.78
CA GLY A 37 15.33 15.21 -14.30
C GLY A 37 13.94 14.92 -13.77
N GLN A 38 13.02 14.63 -14.70
CA GLN A 38 11.61 14.44 -14.42
C GLN A 38 11.36 13.47 -13.25
N SER A 39 10.54 13.97 -12.33
CA SER A 39 9.82 13.33 -11.22
C SER A 39 9.77 11.79 -11.29
N GLY A 40 10.58 11.14 -10.45
CA GLY A 40 10.52 9.72 -10.12
C GLY A 40 10.03 8.74 -11.20
N ILE A 41 9.43 7.65 -10.74
CA ILE A 41 8.74 6.66 -11.56
C ILE A 41 7.29 6.66 -11.10
N THR A 42 6.37 6.82 -12.05
CA THR A 42 4.93 6.64 -11.81
C THR A 42 4.46 5.40 -12.53
N VAL A 43 3.79 4.50 -11.82
CA VAL A 43 3.23 3.26 -12.34
C VAL A 43 1.74 3.24 -12.08
N GLU A 44 0.93 3.04 -13.12
CA GLU A 44 -0.48 2.67 -12.96
C GLU A 44 -0.58 1.14 -13.00
N LEU A 45 -1.17 0.55 -11.97
CA LEU A 45 -1.19 -0.89 -11.74
C LEU A 45 -2.62 -1.43 -11.83
N SER A 46 -2.78 -2.46 -12.66
CA SER A 46 -3.92 -3.38 -12.64
C SER A 46 -3.37 -4.79 -12.65
N ALA A 47 -3.58 -5.55 -11.57
CA ALA A 47 -2.97 -6.86 -11.41
C ALA A 47 -3.84 -7.85 -10.64
N GLU A 48 -3.81 -9.11 -11.05
CA GLU A 48 -4.28 -10.25 -10.27
C GLU A 48 -3.08 -11.18 -10.06
N VAL A 49 -2.83 -11.56 -8.82
CA VAL A 49 -1.73 -12.47 -8.45
C VAL A 49 -2.35 -13.77 -7.95
N SER A 50 -1.92 -14.89 -8.52
CA SER A 50 -2.28 -16.23 -8.06
C SER A 50 -1.02 -17.03 -7.77
N VAL A 51 -0.92 -17.57 -6.56
CA VAL A 51 0.16 -18.45 -6.12
C VAL A 51 -0.43 -19.79 -5.73
N GLY A 52 -0.02 -20.84 -6.44
CA GLY A 52 -0.48 -22.20 -6.18
C GLY A 52 -0.06 -22.71 -4.80
N GLU A 53 1.21 -22.50 -4.44
CA GLU A 53 1.79 -22.95 -3.18
C GLU A 53 2.94 -22.05 -2.72
N ILE A 54 2.93 -21.68 -1.44
CA ILE A 54 4.08 -21.13 -0.70
C ILE A 54 4.46 -22.17 0.35
N ALA A 55 5.65 -22.72 0.25
CA ALA A 55 6.15 -23.76 1.13
C ALA A 55 7.36 -23.27 1.93
N TYR A 56 7.23 -23.24 3.26
CA TYR A 56 8.40 -23.16 4.14
C TYR A 56 8.85 -24.58 4.49
N GLN A 57 10.13 -24.88 4.28
CA GLN A 57 10.72 -26.19 4.51
C GLN A 57 11.75 -26.17 5.62
N ASP A 58 11.64 -27.15 6.51
CA ASP A 58 12.62 -27.57 7.51
C ASP A 58 12.56 -29.12 7.61
N ASP A 59 12.64 -29.72 8.79
CA ASP A 59 12.31 -31.14 9.07
C ASP A 59 10.81 -31.50 8.86
N GLY A 60 10.08 -30.64 8.16
CA GLY A 60 8.69 -30.74 7.73
C GLY A 60 8.35 -29.55 6.83
N PHE A 61 7.07 -29.36 6.54
CA PHE A 61 6.62 -28.18 5.80
C PHE A 61 5.48 -27.46 6.49
N LEU A 62 5.50 -26.13 6.40
CA LEU A 62 4.33 -25.27 6.52
C LEU A 62 3.96 -24.81 5.10
N ALA A 63 2.77 -25.15 4.65
CA ALA A 63 2.30 -24.84 3.31
C ALA A 63 1.12 -23.86 3.36
N ILE A 64 1.16 -22.84 2.51
CA ILE A 64 0.04 -21.94 2.22
C ILE A 64 -0.34 -22.16 0.77
N THR A 65 -1.58 -22.58 0.51
CA THR A 65 -1.99 -23.06 -0.81
C THR A 65 -3.16 -22.26 -1.34
N GLY A 66 -3.15 -21.98 -2.65
CA GLY A 66 -4.22 -21.26 -3.34
C GLY A 66 -4.35 -19.83 -2.82
N VAL A 67 -3.26 -19.06 -2.86
CA VAL A 67 -3.28 -17.64 -2.53
C VAL A 67 -3.70 -16.85 -3.77
N THR A 68 -4.69 -15.98 -3.65
CA THR A 68 -5.03 -15.00 -4.68
C THR A 68 -5.05 -13.60 -4.09
N ILE A 69 -4.53 -12.62 -4.83
CA ILE A 69 -4.59 -11.20 -4.48
C ILE A 69 -5.13 -10.45 -5.69
N GLY A 70 -6.16 -9.64 -5.49
CA GLY A 70 -6.85 -8.91 -6.55
C GLY A 70 -7.79 -7.85 -5.97
N GLY A 71 -8.85 -7.53 -6.70
CA GLY A 71 -9.93 -6.65 -6.24
C GLY A 71 -10.84 -7.37 -5.24
N ALA A 72 -11.78 -6.65 -4.64
CA ALA A 72 -12.65 -7.21 -3.61
C ALA A 72 -13.59 -8.32 -4.12
N ALA A 73 -13.89 -8.31 -5.41
CA ALA A 73 -14.63 -9.40 -6.05
C ALA A 73 -13.68 -10.54 -6.47
N PRO A 74 -13.99 -11.81 -6.16
CA PRO A 74 -13.14 -12.93 -6.55
C PRO A 74 -12.90 -12.97 -8.08
N GLY A 75 -11.63 -13.07 -8.47
CA GLY A 75 -11.20 -13.12 -9.88
C GLY A 75 -11.21 -11.76 -10.59
N THR A 76 -11.27 -10.65 -9.86
CA THR A 76 -11.01 -9.32 -10.41
C THR A 76 -9.60 -8.87 -10.09
N ALA A 77 -9.01 -8.07 -10.97
CA ALA A 77 -7.72 -7.44 -10.71
C ALA A 77 -7.86 -6.41 -9.58
N LEU A 78 -6.78 -6.24 -8.79
CA LEU A 78 -6.54 -5.02 -8.04
C LEU A 78 -6.29 -3.92 -9.05
N ASP A 79 -7.18 -2.95 -9.15
CA ASP A 79 -7.09 -1.82 -10.07
C ASP A 79 -7.14 -0.49 -9.31
N ASP A 80 -7.21 0.61 -10.05
CA ASP A 80 -7.19 1.97 -9.50
C ASP A 80 -5.92 2.33 -8.70
N VAL A 81 -4.85 1.53 -8.81
CA VAL A 81 -3.60 1.77 -8.08
C VAL A 81 -2.64 2.62 -8.91
N LYS A 82 -2.12 3.67 -8.28
CA LYS A 82 -1.01 4.49 -8.76
C LYS A 82 0.14 4.41 -7.77
N VAL A 83 1.30 3.97 -8.24
CA VAL A 83 2.53 3.87 -7.44
C VAL A 83 3.50 4.95 -7.89
N TYR A 84 3.95 5.76 -6.94
CA TYR A 84 5.07 6.67 -7.09
C TYR A 84 6.30 6.04 -6.47
N ILE A 85 7.43 6.04 -7.16
CA ILE A 85 8.73 5.61 -6.65
C ILE A 85 9.69 6.74 -6.94
N ASP A 86 10.20 7.40 -5.92
CA ASP A 86 11.02 8.60 -6.10
C ASP A 86 12.07 8.73 -5.00
N VAL A 87 13.20 9.36 -5.33
CA VAL A 87 14.21 9.72 -4.34
C VAL A 87 14.03 11.18 -4.00
N ALA A 88 13.81 11.47 -2.72
CA ALA A 88 13.58 12.82 -2.24
C ALA A 88 14.84 13.67 -2.37
N GLY A 89 14.65 14.91 -2.81
CA GLY A 89 15.69 15.94 -2.80
C GLY A 89 15.68 16.75 -1.49
N THR A 90 16.36 17.89 -1.50
CA THR A 90 16.45 18.81 -0.35
C THR A 90 15.09 19.36 0.14
N GLY A 91 14.04 19.33 -0.69
CA GLY A 91 12.67 19.67 -0.33
C GLY A 91 11.87 18.52 0.30
N GLY A 92 12.49 17.35 0.50
CA GLY A 92 11.88 16.19 1.14
C GLY A 92 10.71 15.62 0.33
N ILE A 93 9.61 15.29 1.01
CA ILE A 93 8.42 14.70 0.36
C ILE A 93 7.84 15.58 -0.76
N ALA A 94 7.99 16.90 -0.67
CA ALA A 94 7.46 17.84 -1.66
C ALA A 94 8.16 17.74 -3.03
N ASP A 95 9.41 17.26 -3.04
CA ASP A 95 10.17 17.04 -4.28
C ASP A 95 9.77 15.72 -4.96
N THR A 96 9.08 14.83 -4.24
CA THR A 96 8.67 13.52 -4.76
C THR A 96 7.35 13.58 -5.50
N GLY A 97 7.11 12.60 -6.38
CA GLY A 97 5.79 12.39 -7.01
C GLY A 97 4.64 12.12 -6.02
N ALA A 98 4.92 11.66 -4.80
CA ALA A 98 3.89 11.38 -3.80
C ALA A 98 3.35 12.64 -3.09
N GLN A 99 4.18 13.69 -2.97
CA GLN A 99 3.89 15.05 -2.46
C GLN A 99 3.38 15.19 -1.00
N ALA A 100 2.71 14.18 -0.46
CA ALA A 100 2.21 14.11 0.91
C ALA A 100 2.11 12.65 1.35
N MET A 101 2.13 12.39 2.66
CA MET A 101 2.02 11.04 3.22
C MET A 101 0.96 10.96 4.32
N GLY A 102 0.50 9.75 4.57
CA GLY A 102 -0.43 9.37 5.61
C GLY A 102 -1.66 10.26 5.74
N SER A 103 -1.92 10.74 6.96
CA SER A 103 -3.08 11.58 7.29
C SER A 103 -3.10 12.91 6.52
N GLN A 104 -1.95 13.47 6.15
CA GLN A 104 -1.87 14.67 5.32
C GLN A 104 -2.38 14.40 3.90
N TYR A 105 -1.98 13.27 3.31
CA TYR A 105 -2.51 12.84 2.01
C TYR A 105 -4.02 12.60 2.11
N LEU A 106 -4.49 11.86 3.12
CA LEU A 106 -5.92 11.55 3.30
C LEU A 106 -6.76 12.83 3.41
N THR A 107 -6.30 13.82 4.18
CA THR A 107 -7.00 15.10 4.33
C THR A 107 -7.07 15.86 3.01
N GLY A 108 -5.96 15.91 2.25
CA GLY A 108 -5.92 16.54 0.93
C GLY A 108 -6.80 15.84 -0.09
N ALA A 109 -6.77 14.50 -0.14
CA ALA A 109 -7.58 13.69 -1.04
C ALA A 109 -9.08 13.83 -0.73
N ALA A 110 -9.47 13.80 0.55
CA ALA A 110 -10.86 14.02 0.94
C ALA A 110 -11.33 15.42 0.53
N ALA A 111 -10.53 16.46 0.79
CA ALA A 111 -10.87 17.83 0.41
C ALA A 111 -11.04 18.00 -1.11
N ALA A 112 -10.17 17.38 -1.92
CA ALA A 112 -10.27 17.39 -3.38
C ALA A 112 -11.56 16.73 -3.90
N SER A 113 -12.05 15.72 -3.18
CA SER A 113 -13.27 14.98 -3.51
C SER A 113 -14.54 15.54 -2.82
N GLY A 114 -14.47 16.72 -2.21
CA GLY A 114 -15.58 17.34 -1.47
C GLY A 114 -16.01 16.55 -0.22
N GLY A 115 -15.11 15.71 0.28
CA GLY A 115 -15.23 14.91 1.49
C GLY A 115 -14.57 15.55 2.71
N VAL A 116 -14.66 14.86 3.84
CA VAL A 116 -14.04 15.25 5.11
C VAL A 116 -13.41 14.02 5.76
N VAL A 117 -12.19 14.19 6.27
CA VAL A 117 -11.59 13.24 7.21
C VAL A 117 -11.93 13.70 8.62
N ALA A 118 -12.58 12.85 9.41
CA ALA A 118 -12.82 13.07 10.82
C ALA A 118 -11.91 12.13 11.61
N TRP A 119 -10.83 12.69 12.13
CA TRP A 119 -9.89 12.00 13.00
C TRP A 119 -10.12 12.44 14.45
N SER A 120 -10.24 11.47 15.34
CA SER A 120 -10.13 11.67 16.79
C SER A 120 -8.95 10.83 17.25
N ASP A 121 -7.92 11.47 17.79
CA ASP A 121 -6.83 10.79 18.51
C ASP A 121 -6.83 11.30 19.94
N THR A 122 -6.92 10.39 20.89
CA THR A 122 -6.61 10.67 22.29
C THR A 122 -5.12 10.48 22.59
N ASN A 123 -4.33 9.98 21.63
CA ASN A 123 -2.89 9.73 21.77
C ASN A 123 -2.06 10.18 20.54
N PRO A 124 -1.90 11.50 20.30
CA PRO A 124 -1.38 12.11 19.06
C PRO A 124 0.12 11.89 18.74
N GLY A 125 0.78 10.88 19.32
CA GLY A 125 2.18 10.54 19.04
C GLY A 125 2.38 9.21 18.32
N ARG A 126 1.31 8.46 18.05
CA ARG A 126 1.39 7.10 17.49
C ARG A 126 1.53 7.06 15.97
N ASP A 127 1.21 8.14 15.26
CA ASP A 127 1.29 8.23 13.80
C ASP A 127 2.37 9.25 13.42
N THR A 128 3.60 9.02 13.90
CA THR A 128 4.74 9.87 13.57
C THR A 128 5.55 9.19 12.48
N MET A 129 5.14 9.47 11.24
CA MET A 129 5.92 9.08 10.06
C MET A 129 7.33 9.69 10.13
N PRO A 130 8.36 9.01 9.59
CA PRO A 130 9.68 9.60 9.50
C PRO A 130 9.64 10.86 8.64
N THR A 131 10.50 11.82 8.98
CA THR A 131 10.69 13.00 8.13
C THR A 131 11.46 12.57 6.89
N VAL A 132 10.91 12.83 5.71
CA VAL A 132 11.60 12.56 4.44
C VAL A 132 12.68 13.60 4.23
N GLN A 133 13.93 13.14 4.14
CA GLN A 133 15.13 13.94 3.94
C GLN A 133 15.72 13.74 2.54
N ASP A 134 16.72 14.55 2.21
CA ASP A 134 17.47 14.42 0.95
C ASP A 134 18.13 13.04 0.87
N GLY A 135 17.91 12.33 -0.24
CA GLY A 135 18.43 10.97 -0.47
C GLY A 135 17.49 9.83 -0.06
N ASP A 136 16.39 10.11 0.65
CA ASP A 136 15.45 9.06 1.05
C ASP A 136 14.64 8.53 -0.15
N LEU A 137 14.41 7.22 -0.20
CA LEU A 137 13.49 6.63 -1.17
C LEU A 137 12.06 6.69 -0.62
N VAL A 138 11.15 7.28 -1.39
CA VAL A 138 9.72 7.30 -1.10
C VAL A 138 8.98 6.46 -2.13
N ILE A 139 8.18 5.53 -1.65
CA ILE A 139 7.22 4.76 -2.45
C ILE A 139 5.82 5.05 -1.92
N GLY A 140 5.01 5.75 -2.72
CA GLY A 140 3.64 6.10 -2.37
C GLY A 140 2.64 5.35 -3.23
N LEU A 141 1.77 4.54 -2.62
CA LEU A 141 0.65 3.91 -3.29
C LEU A 141 -0.60 4.74 -3.04
N ARG A 142 -1.26 5.13 -4.13
CA ARG A 142 -2.41 6.04 -4.18
C ARG A 142 -3.47 5.49 -5.11
N SER A 143 -4.68 6.03 -4.99
CA SER A 143 -5.74 5.78 -5.96
C SER A 143 -5.60 6.68 -7.20
N VAL A 144 -5.94 6.18 -8.39
CA VAL A 144 -6.07 6.99 -9.60
C VAL A 144 -7.37 7.81 -9.57
N SER A 145 -8.47 7.22 -9.09
CA SER A 145 -9.80 7.81 -9.02
C SER A 145 -9.99 8.80 -7.86
N GLY A 146 -9.14 8.73 -6.84
CA GLY A 146 -9.27 9.48 -5.58
C GLY A 146 -10.21 8.84 -4.56
N MET A 147 -10.74 7.64 -4.86
CA MET A 147 -11.50 6.81 -3.94
C MET A 147 -10.60 5.76 -3.28
N PRO A 148 -10.98 5.14 -2.14
CA PRO A 148 -10.23 4.01 -1.61
C PRO A 148 -10.17 2.85 -2.61
N ILE A 149 -9.01 2.21 -2.72
CA ILE A 149 -8.80 1.07 -3.61
C ILE A 149 -9.42 -0.17 -2.99
N ASP A 150 -10.30 -0.88 -3.67
CA ASP A 150 -10.80 -2.16 -3.18
C ASP A 150 -9.81 -3.30 -3.44
N TYR A 151 -9.69 -4.19 -2.45
CA TYR A 151 -8.81 -5.34 -2.56
C TYR A 151 -9.45 -6.59 -1.98
N GLY A 152 -8.97 -7.73 -2.46
CA GLY A 152 -9.34 -9.06 -2.01
C GLY A 152 -8.11 -9.93 -1.89
N VAL A 153 -8.05 -10.69 -0.80
CA VAL A 153 -7.07 -11.76 -0.57
C VAL A 153 -7.83 -13.03 -0.25
N SER A 154 -7.54 -14.11 -0.97
CA SER A 154 -8.03 -15.43 -0.62
C SER A 154 -6.88 -16.39 -0.36
N VAL A 155 -7.05 -17.29 0.59
CA VAL A 155 -6.14 -18.38 0.88
C VAL A 155 -6.95 -19.65 1.00
N GLY A 156 -6.69 -20.61 0.12
CA GLY A 156 -7.35 -21.91 0.14
C GLY A 156 -7.11 -22.66 1.45
N SER A 157 -5.84 -22.81 1.85
CA SER A 157 -5.51 -23.40 3.15
C SER A 157 -4.11 -23.06 3.64
N VAL A 158 -3.94 -23.13 4.97
CA VAL A 158 -2.64 -23.18 5.66
C VAL A 158 -2.54 -24.53 6.35
N SER A 159 -1.53 -25.32 6.04
CA SER A 159 -1.42 -26.70 6.54
C SER A 159 0.01 -27.13 6.84
N LEU A 160 0.14 -28.18 7.66
CA LEU A 160 1.40 -28.84 7.96
C LEU A 160 1.55 -30.10 7.10
N ALA A 161 2.73 -30.28 6.52
CA ALA A 161 3.08 -31.49 5.78
C ALA A 161 4.36 -32.13 6.33
N LYS A 162 4.54 -33.43 6.04
CA LYS A 162 5.72 -34.19 6.50
C LYS A 162 6.93 -33.85 5.64
N SER A 163 8.14 -34.06 6.16
CA SER A 163 9.39 -33.89 5.39
C SER A 163 9.50 -34.77 4.14
N THR A 164 8.69 -35.84 4.05
CA THR A 164 8.61 -36.71 2.87
C THR A 164 7.68 -36.18 1.77
N SER A 165 6.95 -35.10 2.03
CA SER A 165 6.07 -34.47 1.05
C SER A 165 6.87 -33.73 -0.03
N THR A 166 6.24 -33.46 -1.18
CA THR A 166 6.90 -32.82 -2.33
C THR A 166 6.36 -31.41 -2.53
N VAL A 167 7.25 -30.43 -2.69
CA VAL A 167 6.91 -29.05 -3.03
C VAL A 167 6.18 -29.00 -4.38
N GLY A 168 5.10 -28.24 -4.44
CA GLY A 168 4.15 -28.16 -5.55
C GLY A 168 2.92 -29.06 -5.40
N ASP A 169 2.90 -29.93 -4.39
CA ASP A 169 1.78 -30.83 -4.08
C ASP A 169 1.60 -31.06 -2.57
N LEU A 170 1.92 -30.06 -1.75
CA LEU A 170 1.78 -30.16 -0.29
C LEU A 170 0.31 -30.19 0.15
N ALA A 171 -0.59 -29.62 -0.66
CA ALA A 171 -2.03 -29.66 -0.43
C ALA A 171 -2.59 -31.10 -0.38
N SER A 172 -2.11 -31.99 -1.26
CA SER A 172 -2.61 -33.38 -1.35
C SER A 172 -2.07 -34.30 -0.25
N THR A 173 -0.95 -33.90 0.37
CA THR A 173 -0.25 -34.66 1.41
C THR A 173 -0.31 -33.99 2.78
N ALA A 174 -1.12 -32.94 2.91
CA ALA A 174 -1.31 -32.19 4.15
C ALA A 174 -1.78 -33.11 5.28
N GLY A 175 -1.14 -33.00 6.44
CA GLY A 175 -1.51 -33.71 7.66
C GLY A 175 -2.58 -32.98 8.44
N THR A 176 -2.28 -31.76 8.89
CA THR A 176 -3.21 -30.92 9.66
C THR A 176 -3.41 -29.58 8.97
N THR A 177 -4.67 -29.24 8.69
CA THR A 177 -5.06 -27.90 8.23
C THR A 177 -5.26 -27.00 9.44
N LEU A 178 -4.50 -25.91 9.49
CA LEU A 178 -4.58 -24.90 10.53
C LEU A 178 -5.71 -23.91 10.21
N VAL A 179 -5.77 -23.46 8.95
CA VAL A 179 -6.78 -22.52 8.48
C VAL A 179 -7.25 -22.92 7.10
N SER A 180 -8.54 -22.79 6.81
CA SER A 180 -9.09 -22.98 5.46
C SER A 180 -10.01 -21.87 5.01
N ASN A 181 -10.11 -21.72 3.68
CA ASN A 181 -11.04 -20.81 3.00
C ASN A 181 -11.02 -19.39 3.58
N MET A 182 -9.83 -18.90 3.90
CA MET A 182 -9.69 -17.53 4.38
C MET A 182 -9.96 -16.60 3.20
N ASN A 183 -10.90 -15.68 3.39
CA ASN A 183 -11.20 -14.64 2.42
C ASN A 183 -11.24 -13.32 3.16
N ILE A 184 -10.47 -12.37 2.66
CA ILE A 184 -10.35 -11.02 3.20
C ILE A 184 -10.68 -10.07 2.07
N THR A 185 -11.56 -9.12 2.33
CA THR A 185 -11.86 -8.02 1.41
C THR A 185 -11.76 -6.73 2.18
N GLY A 186 -11.46 -5.64 1.50
CA GLY A 186 -11.42 -4.35 2.16
C GLY A 186 -11.09 -3.23 1.19
N LEU A 187 -10.78 -2.10 1.79
CA LEU A 187 -10.39 -0.88 1.13
C LEU A 187 -9.00 -0.47 1.63
N LEU A 188 -8.12 -0.11 0.71
CA LEU A 188 -6.83 0.50 0.97
C LEU A 188 -6.99 2.02 0.84
N GLY A 189 -6.52 2.73 1.86
CA GLY A 189 -6.17 4.14 1.76
C GLY A 189 -4.76 4.30 1.19
N PRO A 190 -4.03 5.39 1.51
CA PRO A 190 -2.64 5.49 1.13
C PRO A 190 -1.79 4.45 1.85
N ILE A 191 -0.80 3.95 1.12
CA ILE A 191 0.34 3.23 1.70
C ILE A 191 1.58 4.01 1.34
N ASP A 192 2.43 4.26 2.33
CA ASP A 192 3.66 4.99 2.22
C ASP A 192 4.81 4.14 2.71
N ILE A 193 5.85 4.04 1.91
CA ILE A 193 7.08 3.37 2.29
C ILE A 193 8.19 4.39 2.16
N VAL A 194 8.95 4.60 3.22
CA VAL A 194 10.10 5.49 3.25
C VAL A 194 11.32 4.69 3.66
N ILE A 195 12.33 4.62 2.80
CA ILE A 195 13.63 4.08 3.15
C ILE A 195 14.56 5.25 3.43
N GLN A 196 14.98 5.38 4.69
CA GLN A 196 15.83 6.46 5.14
C GLN A 196 17.30 6.14 4.85
N GLU A 197 18.00 7.06 4.18
CA GLU A 197 19.43 6.91 3.88
C GLU A 197 20.27 7.01 5.16
N ASP A 198 19.94 7.97 6.03
CA ASP A 198 20.66 8.25 7.27
C ASP A 198 20.56 7.11 8.32
N THR A 199 19.41 6.43 8.40
CA THR A 199 19.14 5.43 9.45
C THR A 199 19.12 3.99 8.94
N SER A 200 19.14 3.78 7.63
CA SER A 200 19.02 2.45 7.01
C SER A 200 17.77 1.66 7.48
N VAL A 201 16.69 2.38 7.78
CA VAL A 201 15.40 1.82 8.19
C VAL A 201 14.36 2.07 7.09
N MET A 202 13.60 1.04 6.78
CA MET A 202 12.39 1.13 5.97
C MET A 202 11.18 1.30 6.89
N ASN A 203 10.54 2.45 6.83
CA ASN A 203 9.23 2.66 7.45
C ASN A 203 8.12 2.34 6.43
N ILE A 204 7.09 1.62 6.87
CA ILE A 204 5.87 1.36 6.11
C ILE A 204 4.71 1.92 6.92
N ASN A 205 3.87 2.74 6.31
CA ASN A 205 2.71 3.36 6.90
C ASN A 205 1.48 3.10 6.02
N ALA A 206 0.45 2.48 6.57
CA ALA A 206 -0.70 2.01 5.80
C ALA A 206 -2.02 2.32 6.52
N TYR A 207 -2.98 2.79 5.74
CA TYR A 207 -4.37 2.90 6.16
C TYR A 207 -5.20 1.92 5.37
N PHE A 208 -5.95 1.07 6.05
CA PHE A 208 -6.79 0.07 5.40
C PHE A 208 -7.91 -0.37 6.33
N ASN A 209 -8.93 -0.98 5.76
CA ASN A 209 -9.85 -1.82 6.51
C ASN A 209 -9.80 -3.23 5.93
N ALA A 210 -10.30 -4.17 6.70
CA ALA A 210 -10.37 -5.56 6.28
C ALA A 210 -11.60 -6.19 6.90
N GLN A 211 -12.32 -6.99 6.12
CA GLN A 211 -13.38 -7.83 6.61
C GLN A 211 -13.27 -9.21 5.97
N GLY A 212 -13.62 -10.24 6.71
CA GLY A 212 -13.42 -11.58 6.21
C GLY A 212 -13.93 -12.67 7.12
N THR A 213 -13.61 -13.89 6.75
CA THR A 213 -13.92 -15.08 7.53
C THR A 213 -12.64 -15.82 7.87
N LEU A 214 -12.62 -16.41 9.06
CA LEU A 214 -11.52 -17.23 9.57
C LEU A 214 -12.07 -18.58 10.02
N ASN A 215 -11.62 -19.65 9.37
CA ASN A 215 -11.90 -21.02 9.78
C ASN A 215 -10.63 -21.65 10.35
N ALA A 216 -10.48 -21.64 11.68
CA ALA A 216 -9.38 -22.28 12.38
C ALA A 216 -9.71 -23.77 12.62
N ASP A 217 -9.49 -24.60 11.60
CA ASP A 217 -9.95 -25.99 11.55
C ASP A 217 -9.34 -26.86 12.66
N PHE A 218 -8.07 -26.66 12.98
CA PHE A 218 -7.35 -27.46 13.99
C PHE A 218 -7.92 -27.33 15.41
N VAL A 219 -8.57 -26.21 15.72
CA VAL A 219 -9.27 -25.95 17.00
C VAL A 219 -10.79 -25.91 16.84
N GLY A 220 -11.30 -26.17 15.63
CA GLY A 220 -12.73 -26.15 15.31
C GLY A 220 -13.40 -24.81 15.65
N THR A 221 -12.74 -23.69 15.41
CA THR A 221 -13.27 -22.34 15.68
C THR A 221 -13.47 -21.60 14.37
N TYR A 222 -14.64 -20.99 14.20
CA TYR A 222 -15.04 -20.30 12.96
C TYR A 222 -15.61 -18.94 13.34
N LEU A 223 -15.16 -17.87 12.70
CA LEU A 223 -15.63 -16.53 12.98
C LEU A 223 -15.55 -15.66 11.74
N ASP A 224 -16.34 -14.59 11.75
CA ASP A 224 -16.20 -13.49 10.82
C ASP A 224 -15.46 -12.37 11.55
N PHE A 225 -14.60 -11.62 10.86
CA PHE A 225 -13.88 -10.51 11.45
C PHE A 225 -14.03 -9.23 10.63
N GLU A 226 -13.94 -8.09 11.30
CA GLU A 226 -13.85 -6.78 10.68
C GLU A 226 -12.83 -5.92 11.44
N LEU A 227 -11.89 -5.34 10.71
CA LEU A 227 -10.90 -4.39 11.18
C LEU A 227 -11.22 -3.03 10.58
N HIS A 228 -11.44 -2.05 11.44
CA HIS A 228 -11.86 -0.70 11.05
C HIS A 228 -11.46 0.29 12.15
N ASN A 229 -11.96 1.54 12.18
CA ASN A 229 -11.69 2.46 13.30
C ASN A 229 -12.79 3.53 13.44
N ARG A 230 -14.02 3.10 13.73
CA ARG A 230 -15.24 3.94 13.66
C ARG A 230 -15.91 4.15 15.00
N ARG A 231 -15.47 3.44 16.04
CA ARG A 231 -16.02 3.48 17.40
C ARG A 231 -14.88 3.73 18.38
N GLY A 232 -15.23 4.03 19.63
CA GLY A 232 -14.25 4.35 20.66
C GLY A 232 -13.92 5.83 20.72
N ALA A 233 -12.83 6.14 21.41
CA ALA A 233 -12.33 7.50 21.56
C ALA A 233 -11.38 7.88 20.41
N ASP A 234 -10.67 6.88 19.87
CA ASP A 234 -9.80 7.00 18.72
C ASP A 234 -10.56 6.55 17.47
N THR A 235 -10.82 7.47 16.54
CA THR A 235 -11.56 7.16 15.30
C THR A 235 -10.87 7.76 14.09
N ASN A 236 -10.95 7.05 12.97
CA ASN A 236 -10.42 7.48 11.68
C ASN A 236 -11.49 7.28 10.61
N ASN A 237 -12.41 8.23 10.54
CA ASN A 237 -13.51 8.19 9.60
C ASN A 237 -13.16 9.02 8.37
N LEU A 238 -13.25 8.40 7.21
CA LEU A 238 -13.11 9.01 5.90
C LEU A 238 -14.48 9.06 5.25
N ASN A 239 -14.97 10.27 5.00
CA ASN A 239 -16.19 10.49 4.22
C ASN A 239 -15.79 11.12 2.88
N ILE A 240 -15.93 10.37 1.78
CA ILE A 240 -15.69 10.86 0.42
C ILE A 240 -17.04 10.96 -0.29
N GLY A 241 -17.41 12.19 -0.68
CA GLY A 241 -18.57 12.46 -1.52
C GLY A 241 -19.89 12.71 -0.78
N GLY A 242 -20.05 13.86 -0.13
CA GLY A 242 -21.34 14.54 0.15
C GLY A 242 -22.48 13.78 0.85
N GLY A 243 -22.28 12.52 1.24
CA GLY A 243 -23.26 11.60 1.81
C GLY A 243 -22.50 10.44 2.46
N ALA A 244 -23.07 9.89 3.54
CA ALA A 244 -22.42 8.99 4.48
C ALA A 244 -21.86 7.69 3.85
N VAL A 245 -20.67 7.78 3.25
CA VAL A 245 -19.77 6.64 3.15
C VAL A 245 -18.97 6.66 4.44
N ASP A 246 -19.44 5.94 5.46
CA ASP A 246 -18.75 5.73 6.73
C ASP A 246 -17.61 4.71 6.53
N THR A 247 -16.67 5.02 5.64
CA THR A 247 -15.43 4.25 5.55
C THR A 247 -14.51 4.70 6.66
N SER A 248 -13.99 3.75 7.42
CA SER A 248 -12.99 4.02 8.44
C SER A 248 -11.81 3.11 8.23
N PHE A 249 -10.59 3.60 8.48
CA PHE A 249 -9.39 2.80 8.34
C PHE A 249 -8.73 2.54 9.69
N ALA A 250 -8.36 1.28 9.90
CA ALA A 250 -7.27 0.99 10.82
C ALA A 250 -5.96 1.52 10.24
N HIS A 251 -4.98 1.69 11.12
CA HIS A 251 -3.67 2.22 10.81
C HIS A 251 -2.59 1.22 11.22
N ALA A 252 -1.57 1.06 10.38
CA ALA A 252 -0.39 0.28 10.70
C ALA A 252 0.88 1.02 10.26
N GLN A 253 1.79 1.21 11.21
CA GLN A 253 3.14 1.73 11.00
C GLN A 253 4.16 0.71 11.49
N VAL A 254 5.08 0.35 10.61
CA VAL A 254 6.12 -0.65 10.85
C VAL A 254 7.47 -0.14 10.40
N ASP A 255 8.49 -0.32 11.22
CA ASP A 255 9.89 -0.15 10.85
C ASP A 255 10.56 -1.50 10.64
N ILE A 256 11.26 -1.62 9.52
CA ILE A 256 12.05 -2.78 9.15
C ILE A 256 13.50 -2.34 9.00
N GLY A 257 14.42 -3.04 9.66
CA GLY A 257 15.83 -2.69 9.61
C GLY A 257 16.75 -3.74 10.20
N LEU A 258 18.01 -3.38 10.38
CA LEU A 258 18.99 -4.22 11.05
C LEU A 258 18.92 -4.01 12.56
N ALA A 259 18.94 -5.09 13.32
CA ALA A 259 19.14 -5.09 14.76
C ALA A 259 20.26 -6.07 15.15
N THR A 260 20.63 -6.02 16.42
CA THR A 260 21.58 -6.95 17.01
C THR A 260 20.86 -7.82 18.03
N ASN A 261 20.99 -9.15 17.93
CA ASN A 261 20.40 -10.06 18.90
C ASN A 261 21.15 -10.03 20.25
N ALA A 262 20.63 -10.73 21.26
CA ALA A 262 21.26 -10.80 22.58
C ALA A 262 22.66 -11.44 22.58
N ALA A 263 23.01 -12.20 21.53
CA ALA A 263 24.31 -12.82 21.33
C ALA A 263 25.31 -11.92 20.57
N GLY A 264 24.89 -10.74 20.10
CA GLY A 264 25.73 -9.81 19.35
C GLY A 264 25.75 -10.03 17.84
N GLU A 265 24.84 -10.84 17.30
CA GLU A 265 24.75 -11.17 15.88
C GLU A 265 23.69 -10.29 15.19
N ASP A 266 23.89 -10.09 13.88
CA ASP A 266 22.95 -9.38 13.02
C ASP A 266 21.61 -10.11 12.93
N ALA A 267 20.53 -9.36 13.06
CA ALA A 267 19.16 -9.87 13.02
C ALA A 267 18.24 -8.89 12.31
N LEU A 268 17.15 -9.41 11.72
CA LEU A 268 16.13 -8.57 11.11
C LEU A 268 15.24 -8.00 12.22
N ALA A 269 15.20 -6.67 12.34
CA ALA A 269 14.21 -5.98 13.15
C ALA A 269 12.92 -5.78 12.35
N PHE A 270 11.81 -6.07 13.01
CA PHE A 270 10.46 -5.74 12.57
C PHE A 270 9.73 -5.11 13.75
N ASN A 271 9.64 -3.78 13.75
CA ASN A 271 9.10 -3.02 14.85
C ASN A 271 7.75 -2.42 14.45
N VAL A 272 6.67 -2.91 15.05
CA VAL A 272 5.36 -2.29 14.94
C VAL A 272 5.34 -1.07 15.85
N ASN A 273 5.53 0.11 15.27
CA ASN A 273 5.49 1.37 15.99
C ASN A 273 4.07 1.70 16.44
N ASN A 274 3.10 1.39 15.58
CA ASN A 274 1.70 1.60 15.83
C ASN A 274 0.86 0.69 14.94
N PHE A 275 0.12 -0.24 15.54
CA PHE A 275 -1.07 -0.78 14.91
C PHE A 275 -2.28 -0.30 15.70
N SER A 276 -3.25 0.32 15.04
CA SER A 276 -4.44 0.85 15.70
C SER A 276 -5.72 0.67 14.92
N GLY A 277 -6.78 0.32 15.64
CA GLY A 277 -8.13 0.21 15.08
C GLY A 277 -9.09 -0.48 16.04
N ASP A 278 -10.32 -0.62 15.60
CA ASP A 278 -11.32 -1.50 16.17
C ASP A 278 -11.23 -2.88 15.53
N LEU A 279 -11.40 -3.93 16.32
CA LEU A 279 -11.52 -5.31 15.85
C LEU A 279 -12.83 -5.92 16.31
N ASP A 280 -13.63 -6.35 15.33
CA ASP A 280 -14.88 -7.04 15.55
C ASP A 280 -14.72 -8.50 15.18
N LEU A 281 -15.11 -9.38 16.10
CA LEU A 281 -15.21 -10.82 15.88
C LEU A 281 -16.67 -11.20 16.02
N THR A 282 -17.32 -11.53 14.92
CA THR A 282 -18.75 -11.84 14.89
C THR A 282 -18.98 -13.28 14.48
N ASN A 283 -20.19 -13.78 14.76
CA ASN A 283 -20.60 -15.12 14.37
C ASN A 283 -19.62 -16.22 14.83
N ILE A 284 -19.12 -16.10 16.07
CA ILE A 284 -18.15 -17.06 16.62
C ILE A 284 -18.86 -18.40 16.80
N ARG A 285 -18.33 -19.46 16.20
CA ARG A 285 -18.85 -20.83 16.26
C ARG A 285 -17.73 -21.77 16.69
N MET A 286 -18.09 -22.79 17.47
CA MET A 286 -17.14 -23.78 18.00
C MET A 286 -17.59 -25.21 17.71
N GLY A 287 -16.62 -26.10 17.48
CA GLY A 287 -16.80 -27.52 17.19
C GLY A 287 -17.18 -27.82 15.73
N ASN A 288 -18.15 -27.10 15.17
CA ASN A 288 -18.59 -27.24 13.78
C ASN A 288 -19.00 -25.88 13.20
N ALA A 289 -18.61 -25.58 11.95
CA ALA A 289 -18.98 -24.38 11.22
C ALA A 289 -20.51 -24.20 11.07
N ALA A 290 -21.28 -25.28 11.11
CA ALA A 290 -22.75 -25.25 11.04
C ALA A 290 -23.44 -24.99 12.40
N ASN A 291 -22.69 -24.96 13.51
CA ASN A 291 -23.28 -24.70 14.82
C ASN A 291 -23.81 -23.26 14.90
N PRO A 292 -24.82 -23.00 15.76
CA PRO A 292 -25.24 -21.64 16.04
C PRO A 292 -24.07 -20.84 16.63
N SER A 293 -24.04 -19.54 16.31
CA SER A 293 -23.08 -18.61 16.90
C SER A 293 -23.25 -18.57 18.42
N ILE A 294 -22.14 -18.56 19.14
CA ILE A 294 -22.09 -18.35 20.59
C ILE A 294 -22.03 -16.86 20.96
N GLY A 295 -21.97 -15.97 19.98
CA GLY A 295 -21.97 -14.52 20.16
C GLY A 295 -20.87 -13.82 19.37
N ASN A 296 -20.64 -12.57 19.76
CA ASN A 296 -19.70 -11.65 19.14
C ASN A 296 -18.79 -11.03 20.22
N VAL A 297 -17.58 -10.65 19.83
CA VAL A 297 -16.63 -9.89 20.64
C VAL A 297 -16.28 -8.61 19.87
N TYR A 298 -16.39 -7.46 20.53
CA TYR A 298 -16.05 -6.17 19.95
C TYR A 298 -14.90 -5.57 20.77
N MET A 299 -13.84 -5.16 20.09
CA MET A 299 -12.69 -4.50 20.69
C MET A 299 -12.58 -3.13 20.04
N THR A 300 -12.68 -2.05 20.83
CA THR A 300 -12.44 -0.69 20.34
C THR A 300 -11.09 -0.19 20.80
N ASP A 301 -10.52 0.74 20.04
CA ASP A 301 -9.27 1.42 20.40
C ASP A 301 -8.10 0.44 20.61
N VAL A 302 -8.06 -0.65 19.83
CA VAL A 302 -6.93 -1.59 19.88
C VAL A 302 -5.68 -0.84 19.47
N ALA A 303 -4.66 -0.93 20.30
CA ALA A 303 -3.40 -0.24 20.13
C ALA A 303 -2.25 -1.20 20.43
N VAL A 304 -1.44 -1.51 19.42
CA VAL A 304 -0.31 -2.42 19.56
C VAL A 304 0.98 -1.73 19.16
N ASN A 305 1.96 -1.79 20.05
CA ASN A 305 3.34 -1.43 19.79
C ASN A 305 4.19 -2.66 20.15
N ALA A 306 4.99 -3.15 19.20
CA ALA A 306 5.75 -4.38 19.37
C ALA A 306 7.12 -4.25 18.71
N GLN A 307 8.15 -4.80 19.35
CA GLN A 307 9.49 -4.91 18.77
C GLN A 307 9.77 -6.40 18.55
N MET A 308 10.15 -6.76 17.33
CA MET A 308 10.48 -8.13 16.97
C MET A 308 11.86 -8.18 16.36
N THR A 309 12.64 -9.18 16.75
CA THR A 309 13.97 -9.45 16.21
C THR A 309 13.99 -10.89 15.72
N VAL A 310 14.18 -11.08 14.42
CA VAL A 310 14.15 -12.37 13.74
C VAL A 310 15.58 -12.77 13.37
N TYR A 311 15.99 -13.95 13.82
CA TYR A 311 17.30 -14.54 13.56
C TYR A 311 17.18 -16.07 13.51
N GLY A 312 18.12 -16.72 12.81
CA GLY A 312 18.19 -18.19 12.76
C GLY A 312 18.66 -18.77 14.10
N HIS A 313 18.36 -20.05 14.32
CA HIS A 313 18.84 -20.83 15.47
C HIS A 313 19.74 -21.97 15.02
#